data_AF-A0A7S0JB82-F1
#
_entry.id   AF-A0A7S0JB82-F1
#
_cell.length_a   1.000
_cell.length_b   1.000
_cell.length_c   1.000
_cell.angle_alpha   90.00
_cell.angle_beta   90.00
_cell.angle_gamma   90.00
#
_symmetry.space_group_name_H-M   'P 1'
#
loop_
_entity.id
_entity.type
_entity.pdbx_description
1 polymer ?
#
loop_
_entity_poly.entity_id
_entity_poly.type
_entity_poly.pdbx_seq_one_letter_code
_entity_poly.pdbx_strand_id
1 'polypeptide(L)'
;MALMLTYKHGSARFAMERYFCPQLSWIGLYSEDVARLRRRHAASDQGGEEPLSDMFQPFTARDRAFANGLMRRPEVEKDRSLLREAAEMLRAAQKLEIEALQSLGPTALVDYVVEKVVVLGGLGDASQVNDSSY
;
A
#
# COMPACT_ATOMS: atom_id res chain seq x y z
N MET A 1 -1.75 -1.99 4.99
CA MET A 1 -0.85 -1.25 5.91
C MET A 1 -0.85 -1.75 7.37
N ALA A 2 -1.98 -1.89 8.08
CA ALA A 2 -1.98 -2.32 9.50
C ALA A 2 -1.23 -3.64 9.76
N LEU A 3 -1.48 -4.65 8.93
CA LEU A 3 -0.82 -5.95 9.03
C LEU A 3 0.70 -5.78 8.92
N MET A 4 1.19 -5.07 7.91
CA MET A 4 2.61 -4.78 7.75
C MET A 4 3.21 -4.09 8.98
N LEU A 5 2.54 -3.08 9.54
CA LEU A 5 3.05 -2.39 10.74
C LEU A 5 3.11 -3.32 11.96
N THR A 6 2.15 -4.24 12.10
CA THR A 6 2.19 -5.27 13.14
C THR A 6 3.38 -6.20 12.96
N TYR A 7 3.68 -6.65 11.74
CA TYR A 7 4.86 -7.47 11.48
C TYR A 7 6.18 -6.69 11.60
N LYS A 8 6.19 -5.38 11.30
CA LYS A 8 7.41 -4.54 11.32
C LYS A 8 7.78 -4.05 12.71
N HIS A 9 6.80 -3.68 13.52
CA HIS A 9 7.02 -3.05 14.84
C HIS A 9 6.48 -3.86 16.02
N GLY A 10 5.86 -5.02 15.75
CA GLY A 10 5.17 -5.81 16.75
C GLY A 10 3.79 -5.24 17.09
N SER A 11 3.03 -6.02 17.86
CA SER A 11 1.74 -5.61 18.39
C SER A 11 1.39 -6.40 19.63
N ALA A 12 1.12 -5.72 20.73
CA ALA A 12 0.59 -6.31 21.95
C ALA A 12 -0.73 -7.07 21.68
N ARG A 13 -1.60 -6.47 20.86
CA ARG A 13 -2.93 -7.03 20.52
C ARG A 13 -2.84 -8.37 19.78
N PHE A 14 -1.77 -8.59 19.03
CA PHE A 14 -1.52 -9.83 18.30
C PHE A 14 -0.46 -10.71 18.98
N ALA A 15 -0.02 -10.38 20.20
CA ALA A 15 1.06 -11.08 20.91
C ALA A 15 2.37 -11.20 20.08
N MET A 16 2.66 -10.18 19.26
CA MET A 16 3.80 -10.14 18.34
C MET A 16 4.98 -9.30 18.85
N GLU A 17 4.99 -8.93 20.12
CA GLU A 17 5.98 -8.00 20.71
C GLU A 17 7.44 -8.47 20.60
N ARG A 18 7.66 -9.78 20.39
CA ARG A 18 8.99 -10.39 20.22
C ARG A 18 9.22 -11.02 18.84
N TYR A 19 8.22 -10.95 17.96
CA TYR A 19 8.21 -11.61 16.66
C TYR A 19 7.95 -10.58 15.57
N PHE A 20 8.81 -9.58 15.47
CA PHE A 20 8.74 -8.54 14.45
C PHE A 20 10.00 -8.49 13.59
N CYS A 21 9.86 -7.98 12.38
CA CYS A 21 10.93 -7.83 11.41
C CYS A 21 11.09 -6.35 11.04
N PRO A 22 12.01 -5.61 11.70
CA PRO A 22 12.22 -4.18 11.42
C PRO A 22 12.61 -3.89 9.97
N GLN A 23 13.32 -4.83 9.35
CA GLN A 23 13.80 -4.77 7.96
C GLN A 23 12.70 -5.11 6.94
N LEU A 24 11.45 -5.29 7.37
CA LEU A 24 10.33 -5.59 6.48
C LEU A 24 10.04 -4.39 5.57
N SER A 25 10.00 -4.63 4.27
CA SER A 25 9.55 -3.68 3.25
C SER A 25 8.14 -3.99 2.78
N TRP A 26 7.33 -2.95 2.56
CA TRP A 26 5.98 -3.11 2.05
C TRP A 26 5.98 -3.08 0.52
N ILE A 27 5.59 -4.20 -0.10
CA ILE A 27 5.43 -4.35 -1.55
C ILE A 27 3.96 -4.44 -2.00
N GLY A 28 3.02 -4.23 -1.06
CA GLY A 28 1.59 -4.26 -1.37
C GLY A 28 1.12 -3.02 -2.13
N LEU A 29 -0.19 -2.92 -2.33
CA LEU A 29 -0.81 -1.78 -3.02
C LEU A 29 -0.67 -0.51 -2.17
N TYR A 30 -0.06 0.51 -2.76
CA TYR A 30 -0.08 1.89 -2.27
C TYR A 30 -1.19 2.68 -2.95
N SER A 31 -1.57 3.81 -2.38
CA SER A 31 -2.58 4.72 -2.93
C SER A 31 -2.21 5.20 -4.34
N GLU A 32 -0.91 5.35 -4.63
CA GLU A 32 -0.43 5.68 -5.97
C GLU A 32 -0.68 4.55 -6.98
N ASP A 33 -0.55 3.28 -6.56
CA ASP A 33 -0.82 2.14 -7.44
C ASP A 33 -2.30 2.10 -7.82
N VAL A 34 -3.17 2.30 -6.84
CA VAL A 34 -4.63 2.40 -7.04
C VAL A 34 -4.95 3.52 -8.03
N ALA A 35 -4.33 4.70 -7.89
CA ALA A 35 -4.52 5.81 -8.81
C ALA A 35 -3.98 5.51 -10.22
N ARG A 36 -2.83 4.83 -10.35
CA ARG A 36 -2.24 4.43 -11.63
C ARG A 36 -3.13 3.42 -12.35
N LEU A 37 -3.63 2.41 -11.64
CA LEU A 37 -4.54 1.40 -12.18
C LEU A 37 -5.85 2.03 -12.66
N ARG A 38 -6.39 2.99 -11.90
CA ARG A 38 -7.58 3.75 -12.30
C ARG A 38 -7.35 4.54 -13.60
N ARG A 39 -6.19 5.18 -13.75
CA ARG A 39 -5.83 5.91 -14.99
C ARG A 39 -5.66 4.98 -16.18
N ARG A 40 -5.04 3.81 -15.99
CA ARG A 40 -4.90 2.79 -17.05
C ARG A 40 -6.27 2.31 -17.50
N HIS A 41 -7.18 2.01 -16.57
CA HIS A 41 -8.52 1.58 -16.92
C HIS A 41 -9.30 2.65 -17.70
N ALA A 42 -9.29 3.90 -17.24
CA ALA A 42 -9.97 5.00 -17.92
C ALA A 42 -9.41 5.27 -19.34
N ALA A 43 -8.18 4.86 -19.64
CA ALA A 43 -7.59 4.94 -20.97
C ALA A 43 -7.95 3.75 -21.87
N SER A 44 -8.37 2.62 -21.28
CA SER A 44 -8.68 1.35 -21.94
C SER A 44 -10.17 1.16 -22.26
N ASP A 45 -11.00 2.21 -22.20
CA ASP A 45 -12.43 2.20 -22.56
C ASP A 45 -12.72 1.89 -24.07
N GLN A 46 -11.83 1.18 -24.74
CA GLN A 46 -12.00 0.60 -26.08
C GLN A 46 -11.85 -0.93 -26.02
N GLY A 47 -12.83 -1.61 -25.43
CA GLY A 47 -13.14 -3.01 -25.76
C GLY A 47 -13.09 -4.05 -24.63
N GLY A 48 -14.26 -4.59 -24.29
CA GLY A 48 -14.46 -6.02 -23.98
C GLY A 48 -14.10 -6.57 -22.60
N GLU A 49 -13.29 -5.88 -21.78
CA GLU A 49 -12.93 -6.37 -20.44
C GLU A 49 -13.88 -5.82 -19.36
N GLU A 50 -14.20 -6.65 -18.36
CA GLU A 50 -15.00 -6.28 -17.19
C GLU A 50 -14.48 -4.98 -16.57
N PRO A 51 -15.33 -3.99 -16.29
CA PRO A 51 -14.86 -2.67 -15.91
C PRO A 51 -14.26 -2.71 -14.50
N LEU A 52 -12.98 -2.37 -14.37
CA LEU A 52 -12.32 -2.17 -13.07
C LEU A 52 -13.02 -1.13 -12.19
N SER A 53 -13.89 -0.30 -12.77
CA SER A 53 -14.72 0.66 -12.01
C SER A 53 -15.46 0.01 -10.85
N ASP A 54 -15.92 -1.23 -11.02
CA ASP A 54 -16.70 -1.94 -9.99
C ASP A 54 -15.81 -2.54 -8.89
N MET A 55 -14.49 -2.58 -9.14
CA MET A 55 -13.50 -3.10 -8.21
C MET A 55 -12.96 -2.02 -7.25
N PHE A 56 -13.05 -0.74 -7.64
CA PHE A 56 -12.70 0.38 -6.78
C PHE A 56 -13.81 0.65 -5.77
N GLN A 57 -13.61 0.20 -4.54
CA GLN A 57 -14.59 0.36 -3.48
C GLN A 57 -14.40 1.72 -2.79
N PRO A 58 -15.47 2.52 -2.59
CA PRO A 58 -15.38 3.72 -1.78
C PRO A 58 -15.08 3.36 -0.33
N PHE A 59 -14.35 4.23 0.37
CA PHE A 59 -14.13 4.06 1.80
C PHE A 59 -15.45 4.10 2.57
N THR A 60 -15.61 3.14 3.47
CA THR A 60 -16.67 3.17 4.49
C THR A 60 -16.29 4.13 5.62
N ALA A 61 -17.23 4.39 6.53
CA ALA A 61 -16.93 5.13 7.77
C ALA A 61 -15.84 4.43 8.60
N ARG A 62 -15.81 3.10 8.58
CA ARG A 62 -14.79 2.30 9.26
C ARG A 62 -13.41 2.49 8.64
N ASP A 63 -13.32 2.48 7.31
CA ASP A 63 -12.05 2.70 6.60
C ASP A 63 -11.49 4.11 6.89
N ARG A 64 -12.37 5.13 6.87
CA ARG A 64 -12.00 6.50 7.25
C ARG A 64 -11.49 6.58 8.70
N ALA A 65 -12.20 5.99 9.65
CA ALA A 65 -11.77 5.97 11.05
C ALA A 65 -10.43 5.24 11.20
N PHE A 66 -10.24 4.12 10.49
CA PHE A 66 -8.99 3.37 10.49
C PHE A 66 -7.82 4.18 9.93
N ALA A 67 -7.96 4.82 8.77
CA ALA A 67 -6.90 5.63 8.18
C ALA A 67 -6.55 6.87 9.02
N ASN A 68 -7.55 7.53 9.63
CA ASN A 68 -7.29 8.59 10.61
C ASN A 68 -6.54 8.07 11.85
N GLY A 69 -6.90 6.88 12.35
CA GLY A 69 -6.20 6.24 13.45
C GLY A 69 -4.76 5.86 13.10
N LEU A 70 -4.52 5.47 11.86
CA LEU A 70 -3.20 5.10 11.33
C LEU A 70 -2.21 6.28 11.42
N MET A 71 -2.65 7.48 11.06
CA MET A 71 -1.83 8.70 11.14
C MET A 71 -1.41 9.08 12.57
N ARG A 72 -2.14 8.60 13.59
CA ARG A 72 -1.85 8.86 15.00
C ARG A 72 -0.93 7.82 15.63
N ARG A 73 -0.53 6.79 14.88
CA ARG A 73 0.41 5.78 15.38
C ARG A 73 1.81 6.38 15.42
N PRO A 74 2.57 6.23 16.53
CA PRO A 74 3.93 6.79 16.63
C PRO A 74 4.85 6.36 15.49
N GLU A 75 4.73 5.11 15.04
CA GLU A 75 5.53 4.57 13.93
C GLU A 75 5.22 5.25 12.58
N VAL A 76 3.97 5.65 12.37
CA VAL A 76 3.51 6.31 11.14
C VAL A 76 3.81 7.80 11.20
N GLU A 77 3.59 8.44 12.35
CA GLU A 77 3.85 9.88 12.54
C GLU A 77 5.33 10.24 12.31
N LYS A 78 6.25 9.35 12.72
CA LYS A 78 7.70 9.56 12.59
C LYS A 78 8.24 9.22 11.20
N ASP A 79 7.49 8.48 10.39
CA ASP A 79 7.90 8.09 9.04
C ASP A 79 7.12 8.91 8.00
N ARG A 80 7.83 9.84 7.34
CA ARG A 80 7.23 10.74 6.34
C ARG A 80 6.57 9.99 5.18
N SER A 81 7.10 8.84 4.79
CA SER A 81 6.56 8.04 3.69
C SER A 81 5.24 7.39 4.08
N LEU A 82 5.17 6.82 5.29
CA LEU A 82 3.95 6.20 5.82
C LEU A 82 2.88 7.24 6.14
N LEU A 83 3.26 8.40 6.68
CA LEU A 83 2.33 9.49 6.95
C LEU A 83 1.73 10.02 5.65
N ARG A 84 2.55 10.19 4.60
CA ARG A 84 2.08 10.59 3.27
C ARG A 84 1.12 9.55 2.69
N GLU A 85 1.46 8.27 2.75
CA GLU A 85 0.59 7.20 2.27
C GLU A 85 -0.75 7.20 3.01
N ALA A 86 -0.76 7.32 4.34
CA ALA A 86 -1.99 7.38 5.12
C ALA A 86 -2.87 8.61 4.78
N ALA A 87 -2.25 9.77 4.51
CA ALA A 87 -2.95 10.96 4.06
C ALA A 87 -3.52 10.78 2.63
N GLU A 88 -2.77 10.15 1.73
CA GLU A 88 -3.22 9.83 0.38
C GLU A 88 -4.39 8.85 0.36
N MET A 89 -4.39 7.83 1.24
CA MET A 89 -5.52 6.93 1.43
C MET A 89 -6.81 7.70 1.77
N LEU A 90 -6.73 8.67 2.69
CA LEU A 90 -7.86 9.52 3.07
C LEU A 90 -8.30 10.45 1.94
N ARG A 91 -7.35 11.02 1.20
CA ARG A 91 -7.62 11.92 0.07
C ARG A 91 -8.29 11.20 -1.08
N ALA A 92 -7.79 10.02 -1.45
CA ALA A 92 -8.35 9.21 -2.52
C ALA A 92 -9.71 8.62 -2.13
N ALA A 93 -9.90 8.30 -0.84
CA ALA A 93 -11.13 7.76 -0.27
C ALA A 93 -11.65 6.52 -1.01
N GLN A 94 -10.74 5.73 -1.59
CA GLN A 94 -11.02 4.51 -2.35
C GLN A 94 -10.00 3.44 -2.02
N LYS A 95 -10.45 2.19 -2.02
CA LYS A 95 -9.60 1.00 -1.88
C LYS A 95 -9.82 0.05 -3.05
N LEU A 96 -8.82 -0.79 -3.26
CA LEU A 96 -8.82 -1.88 -4.22
C LEU A 96 -8.25 -3.10 -3.51
N GLU A 97 -8.92 -4.24 -3.62
CA GLU A 97 -8.41 -5.51 -3.13
C GLU A 97 -7.29 -6.02 -4.05
N ILE A 98 -6.31 -6.75 -3.53
CA ILE A 98 -5.17 -7.19 -4.36
C ILE A 98 -5.58 -8.21 -5.42
N GLU A 99 -6.60 -9.02 -5.13
CA GLU A 99 -7.23 -9.97 -6.03
C GLU A 99 -7.83 -9.25 -7.25
N ALA A 100 -8.14 -7.96 -7.13
CA ALA A 100 -8.62 -7.18 -8.26
C ALA A 100 -7.60 -7.05 -9.39
N LEU A 101 -6.31 -7.29 -9.12
CA LEU A 101 -5.31 -7.34 -10.18
C LEU A 101 -5.52 -8.53 -11.12
N GLN A 102 -6.21 -9.59 -10.70
CA GLN A 102 -6.43 -10.78 -11.53
C GLN A 102 -7.41 -10.51 -12.68
N SER A 103 -8.26 -9.49 -12.58
CA SER A 103 -9.15 -9.11 -13.69
C SER A 103 -8.40 -8.45 -14.85
N LEU A 104 -7.18 -7.95 -14.62
CA LEU A 104 -6.31 -7.36 -15.65
C LEU A 104 -5.63 -8.40 -16.54
N GLY A 105 -5.87 -9.69 -16.28
CA GLY A 105 -5.31 -10.81 -17.02
C GLY A 105 -4.53 -11.80 -16.15
N PRO A 106 -4.24 -12.99 -16.69
CA PRO A 106 -3.70 -14.11 -15.93
C PRO A 106 -2.30 -13.87 -15.35
N THR A 107 -1.51 -12.94 -15.92
CA THR A 107 -0.16 -12.61 -15.45
C THR A 107 -0.09 -11.32 -14.63
N ALA A 108 -1.17 -10.54 -14.55
CA ALA A 108 -1.10 -9.16 -14.07
C ALA A 108 -0.63 -9.03 -12.61
N LEU A 109 -1.00 -9.96 -11.73
CA LEU A 109 -0.48 -10.00 -10.37
C LEU A 109 1.03 -10.29 -10.34
N VAL A 110 1.50 -11.21 -11.19
CA VAL A 110 2.92 -11.55 -11.30
C VAL A 110 3.69 -10.35 -11.84
N ASP A 111 3.19 -9.71 -12.90
CA ASP A 111 3.79 -8.53 -13.51
C ASP A 111 3.87 -7.37 -12.50
N TYR A 112 2.83 -7.17 -11.70
CA TYR A 112 2.80 -6.18 -10.61
C TYR A 112 3.89 -6.46 -9.56
N VAL A 113 4.02 -7.70 -9.10
CA VAL A 113 5.05 -8.08 -8.11
C VAL A 113 6.45 -7.89 -8.69
N VAL A 114 6.68 -8.29 -9.94
CA VAL A 114 7.97 -8.09 -10.63
C VAL A 114 8.29 -6.60 -10.75
N GLU A 115 7.34 -5.76 -11.17
CA GLU A 115 7.52 -4.31 -11.24
C GLU A 115 7.90 -3.74 -9.86
N LYS A 116 7.17 -4.12 -8.80
CA LYS A 116 7.42 -3.64 -7.43
C LYS A 116 8.78 -4.06 -6.87
N VAL A 117 9.19 -5.31 -7.11
CA VAL A 117 10.40 -5.88 -6.52
C VAL A 117 11.64 -5.53 -7.35
N VAL A 118 11.58 -5.72 -8.67
CA VAL A 118 12.74 -5.63 -9.56
C VAL A 118 12.93 -4.21 -10.08
N VAL A 119 11.86 -3.56 -10.54
CA VAL A 119 11.96 -2.26 -11.22
C VAL A 119 11.99 -1.11 -10.22
N LEU A 120 11.15 -1.18 -9.20
CA LEU A 120 11.03 -0.15 -8.16
C LEU A 120 11.95 -0.42 -6.94
N GLY A 121 12.81 -1.44 -7.04
CA GLY A 121 13.81 -1.78 -6.02
C GLY A 121 13.22 -2.08 -4.64
N GLY A 122 11.93 -2.47 -4.58
CA GLY A 122 11.23 -2.74 -3.34
C GLY A 122 11.27 -1.59 -2.34
N LEU A 123 11.15 -0.31 -2.78
CA LEU A 123 11.15 0.88 -1.91
C LEU A 123 12.05 0.69 -0.67
N GLY A 124 13.34 0.48 -0.94
CA GLY A 124 14.36 0.61 0.08
C GLY A 124 14.23 1.99 0.73
N ASP A 125 14.01 1.98 2.05
CA ASP A 125 14.37 3.00 3.02
C ASP A 125 14.69 4.40 2.46
N ALA A 126 13.72 5.32 2.60
CA ALA A 126 14.00 6.75 2.62
C ALA A 126 14.82 7.20 3.87
N SER A 127 15.45 6.26 4.58
CA SER A 127 16.19 6.44 5.83
C SER A 127 17.68 6.04 5.77
N GLN A 128 18.22 5.57 4.63
CA GLN A 128 19.64 5.17 4.53
C GLN A 128 20.56 6.13 3.76
N VAL A 129 20.28 7.43 3.80
CA VAL A 129 21.26 8.45 3.37
C VAL A 129 21.44 9.49 4.47
N ASN A 130 22.11 9.10 5.55
CA ASN A 130 23.02 9.92 6.38
C ASN A 130 23.23 9.25 7.73
N ASP A 131 24.20 8.33 7.80
CA ASP A 131 25.07 8.17 8.97
C ASP A 131 26.23 7.24 8.60
N SER A 132 27.13 7.77 7.75
CA SER A 132 28.51 7.30 7.68
C SER A 132 29.40 8.50 7.94
N SER A 133 29.62 8.79 9.22
CA SER A 133 30.70 9.61 9.72
C SER A 133 31.07 9.08 11.11
N TYR A 134 31.90 8.04 11.12
CA TYR A 134 32.81 7.72 12.21
C TYR A 134 34.21 7.59 11.60
#